data_AF-A0A0F9LFZ7-F1
#
_entry.id   AF-A0A0F9LFZ7-F1
#
_cell.length_a   1.000
_cell.length_b   1.000
_cell.length_c   1.000
_cell.angle_alpha   90.00
_cell.angle_beta   90.00
_cell.angle_gamma   90.00
#
_symmetry.space_group_name_H-M   'P 1'
#
loop_
_entity.id
_entity.type
_entity.pdbx_description
1 polymer ?
#
loop_
_entity_poly.entity_id
_entity_poly.type
_entity_poly.pdbx_seq_one_letter_code
_entity_poly.pdbx_strand_id
1 'polypeptide(L)' 'MKLSKAIEILEDLQHGLDLPLMADCDDALRLGIEALRVVQSNRIYGYPNKIPKLPGETTE' A
#
# COMPACT_ATOMS: atom_id res chain seq x y z
N MET A 1 3.93 -16.08 -1.54
CA MET A 1 4.36 -14.85 -2.27
C MET A 1 5.19 -13.99 -1.34
N LYS A 2 6.31 -13.39 -1.81
CA LYS A 2 7.13 -12.45 -1.01
C LYS A 2 6.59 -11.02 -1.22
N LEU A 3 6.54 -10.20 -0.16
CA LEU A 3 6.07 -8.81 -0.23
C LEU A 3 6.82 -7.98 -1.29
N SER A 4 8.13 -8.21 -1.42
CA SER A 4 8.95 -7.59 -2.47
C SER A 4 8.43 -7.84 -3.88
N LYS A 5 7.91 -9.05 -4.16
CA LYS A 5 7.35 -9.38 -5.48
C LYS A 5 5.98 -8.74 -5.70
N ALA A 6 5.22 -8.50 -4.64
CA ALA A 6 3.95 -7.79 -4.74
C ALA A 6 4.17 -6.29 -5.02
N ILE A 7 5.18 -5.68 -4.40
CA ILE A 7 5.59 -4.29 -4.69
C ILE A 7 6.02 -4.15 -6.15
N GLU A 8 6.90 -5.04 -6.63
CA GLU A 8 7.39 -5.06 -8.02
C GLU A 8 6.22 -5.11 -9.03
N ILE A 9 5.22 -5.98 -8.80
CA ILE A 9 4.05 -6.09 -9.68
C ILE A 9 3.24 -4.79 -9.71
N LEU A 10 3.05 -4.13 -8.56
CA LEU A 10 2.30 -2.87 -8.49
C LEU A 10 3.06 -1.71 -9.13
N GLU A 11 4.38 -1.68 -8.97
CA GLU A 11 5.24 -0.71 -9.65
C GLU A 11 5.18 -0.91 -11.17
N ASP A 12 5.29 -2.15 -11.66
CA ASP A 12 5.16 -2.44 -13.10
C ASP A 12 3.79 -2.01 -13.66
N LEU A 13 2.71 -2.27 -12.92
CA LEU A 13 1.36 -1.83 -13.29
C LEU A 13 1.23 -0.31 -13.33
N GLN A 14 1.84 0.40 -12.37
CA GLN A 14 1.85 1.86 -12.33
C GLN A 14 2.62 2.45 -13.52
N HIS A 15 3.78 1.89 -13.87
CA HIS A 15 4.59 2.37 -14.99
C HIS A 15 3.96 2.07 -16.35
N GLY A 16 3.12 1.03 -16.44
CA GLY A 16 2.37 0.67 -17.65
C GLY A 16 1.06 1.45 -17.86
N LEU A 17 0.64 2.28 -16.90
CA LEU A 17 -0.54 3.12 -17.01
C LEU A 17 -0.25 4.35 -17.89
N ASP A 18 -0.32 4.17 -19.20
CA ASP A 18 -0.42 5.27 -20.16
C ASP A 18 -1.88 5.75 -20.16
N LEU A 19 -2.20 6.87 -19.50
CA LEU A 19 -3.27 7.84 -19.83
C LEU A 19 -3.70 8.67 -18.59
N PRO A 20 -4.09 9.95 -18.78
CA PRO A 20 -4.63 10.83 -17.73
C PRO A 20 -6.02 10.41 -17.19
N LEU A 21 -6.62 9.33 -17.71
CA LEU A 21 -7.93 8.80 -17.30
C LEU A 21 -7.88 7.86 -16.08
N MET A 22 -6.68 7.59 -15.55
CA MET A 22 -6.46 6.60 -14.49
C MET A 22 -5.88 7.20 -13.21
N ALA A 23 -6.11 8.49 -12.93
CA ALA A 23 -5.63 9.16 -11.71
C ALA A 23 -6.05 8.42 -10.42
N ASP A 24 -7.32 8.00 -10.34
CA ASP A 24 -7.81 7.22 -9.20
C ASP A 24 -7.13 5.84 -9.08
N CYS A 25 -6.73 5.25 -10.21
CA CYS A 25 -5.98 3.99 -10.23
C CYS A 25 -4.51 4.18 -9.85
N ASP A 26 -3.87 5.27 -10.27
CA ASP A 26 -2.52 5.63 -9.85
C ASP A 26 -2.46 5.87 -8.33
N ASP A 27 -3.42 6.62 -7.79
CA ASP A 27 -3.50 6.88 -6.35
C ASP A 27 -3.75 5.59 -5.55
N ALA A 28 -4.63 4.70 -6.04
CA ALA A 28 -4.86 3.40 -5.42
C ALA A 28 -3.61 2.50 -5.46
N LEU A 29 -2.87 2.50 -6.56
CA LEU A 29 -1.61 1.74 -6.69
C LEU A 29 -0.52 2.30 -5.77
N ARG A 30 -0.37 3.63 -5.67
CA ARG A 30 0.55 4.28 -4.73
C ARG A 30 0.23 3.91 -3.29
N LEU A 31 -1.04 3.97 -2.92
CA LEU A 31 -1.48 3.60 -1.58
C LEU A 31 -1.16 2.13 -1.26
N GLY A 32 -1.39 1.23 -2.21
CA GLY A 32 -1.06 -0.19 -2.07
C GLY A 32 0.44 -0.44 -1.91
N ILE A 33 1.28 0.22 -2.70
CA ILE A 33 2.75 0.12 -2.63
C ILE A 33 3.24 0.60 -1.26
N GLU A 34 2.79 1.76 -0.79
CA GLU A 34 3.18 2.31 0.51
C GLU A 34 2.72 1.43 1.67
N ALA A 35 1.50 0.89 1.63
CA ALA A 35 1.02 -0.04 2.64
C ALA A 35 1.91 -1.31 2.72
N LEU A 36 2.32 -1.86 1.57
CA LEU A 36 3.21 -3.03 1.54
C LEU A 36 4.61 -2.71 2.06
N ARG A 37 5.15 -1.52 1.75
CA ARG A 37 6.44 -1.04 2.28
C ARG A 37 6.39 -0.87 3.79
N VAL A 38 5.30 -0.31 4.33
CA VAL A 38 5.05 -0.18 5.77
C VAL A 38 4.93 -1.54 6.45
N VAL A 39 4.24 -2.50 5.84
CA VAL A 39 4.16 -3.87 6.39
C VAL A 39 5.53 -4.56 6.35
N GLN A 40 6.32 -4.36 5.30
CA GLN A 40 7.66 -4.92 5.19
C GLN A 40 8.61 -4.32 6.24
N SER A 41 8.57 -3.00 6.46
CA SER A 41 9.39 -2.32 7.45
C SER A 41 8.96 -2.67 8.88
N ASN A 42 7.65 -2.76 9.14
CA ASN A 42 7.15 -3.10 10.47
C ASN A 42 7.23 -4.59 10.82
N ARG A 43 7.31 -5.49 9.83
CA ARG A 43 7.66 -6.91 10.08
C ARG A 43 9.06 -7.07 10.68
N ILE A 44 9.96 -6.13 10.39
CA ILE A 44 11.32 -6.13 10.96
C ILE A 44 11.30 -5.70 12.43
N TYR A 45 10.30 -4.91 12.85
CA TYR A 45 10.23 -4.33 14.20
C TYR A 45 9.16 -4.91 15.12
N GLY A 46 8.38 -5.92 14.69
CA GLY A 46 7.37 -6.59 15.53
C GLY A 46 6.32 -5.62 16.08
N TYR A 47 5.29 -5.33 15.27
CA TYR A 47 4.19 -4.42 15.61
C TYR A 47 3.71 -4.46 17.08
N PRO A 48 3.89 -3.39 17.88
CA PRO A 48 3.06 -3.11 19.03
C PRO A 48 1.95 -2.09 18.73
N ASN A 49 1.98 -1.43 17.57
CA ASN A 49 1.16 -0.25 17.34
C ASN A 49 -0.11 -0.57 16.56
N LYS A 50 -1.25 -0.30 17.22
CA LYS A 50 -2.61 -0.37 16.69
C LYS A 50 -2.67 0.29 15.31
N ILE A 51 -3.27 -0.41 14.35
CA ILE A 51 -3.59 0.13 13.02
C ILE A 51 -4.25 1.50 13.22
N PRO A 52 -3.74 2.58 12.60
CA PRO A 52 -4.37 3.89 12.69
C PRO A 52 -5.81 3.80 12.20
N LYS A 53 -6.75 4.18 13.06
CA LYS A 53 -8.17 4.15 12.75
C LYS A 53 -8.53 5.27 11.78
N LEU A 54 -9.40 4.98 10.82
CA LEU A 54 -9.98 6.01 9.96
C LEU A 54 -10.87 6.95 10.82
N PRO A 55 -10.97 8.25 10.45
CA PRO A 55 -11.85 9.17 11.15
C PRO A 55 -13.29 8.65 11.12
N GLY A 56 -13.81 8.23 12.28
CA GLY A 56 -15.16 7.65 12.44
C GLY A 56 -15.22 6.24 13.03
N GLU A 57 -14.10 5.52 13.14
CA GLU A 57 -14.11 4.18 13.76
C GLU A 57 -14.14 4.26 15.29
N THR A 58 -15.33 4.17 15.89
CA THR A 58 -15.49 4.02 17.34
C THR A 58 -14.95 2.67 17.82
N THR A 59 -14.32 2.65 18.99
CA THR A 59 -13.95 1.43 19.72
C THR A 59 -15.22 0.79 20.25
N GLU A 60 -15.58 -0.38 19.73
CA GLU A 60 -16.26 -1.38 20.56
C GLU A 60 -15.29 -1.94 21.60
#